data_AF-A0A2E8SQM4-F1
#
_entry.id   AF-A0A2E8SQM4-F1
#
_cell.length_a   1.000
_cell.length_b   1.000
_cell.length_c   1.000
_cell.angle_alpha   90.00
_cell.angle_beta   90.00
_cell.angle_gamma   90.00
#
_symmetry.space_group_name_H-M   'P 1'
#
loop_
_entity.id
_entity.type
_entity.pdbx_description
1 polymer ?
#
loop_
_entity_poly.entity_id
_entity_poly.type
_entity_poly.pdbx_seq_one_letter_code
_entity_poly.pdbx_strand_id
1 'polypeptide(L)' 'MTEAEQAALTGTLQQLGVPAAKAPAMAAQLDKRAHQLAKQDGRTYQDALLHLLQLMKTAHDERQ' A
#
# COMPACT_ATOMS: atom_id res chain seq x y z
N MET A 1 -9.98 -1.08 6.68
CA MET A 1 -10.15 -0.38 5.39
C MET A 1 -11.56 -0.61 4.85
N THR A 2 -12.20 0.40 4.27
CA THR A 2 -13.49 0.32 3.55
C THR A 2 -13.29 -0.05 2.08
N GLU A 3 -14.35 -0.44 1.37
CA GLU A 3 -14.28 -0.75 -0.07
C GLU A 3 -13.78 0.44 -0.90
N ALA A 4 -14.22 1.66 -0.56
CA ALA A 4 -13.79 2.88 -1.23
C ALA A 4 -12.29 3.16 -1.05
N GLU A 5 -11.79 2.97 0.18
CA GLU A 5 -10.36 3.10 0.47
C GLU A 5 -9.52 2.03 -0.26
N GLN A 6 -10.03 0.79 -0.33
CA GLN A 6 -9.37 -0.29 -1.07
C GLN A 6 -9.30 0.00 -2.57
N ALA A 7 -10.37 0.54 -3.16
CA ALA A 7 -10.40 0.96 -4.55
C ALA A 7 -9.40 2.08 -4.83
N ALA A 8 -9.33 3.08 -3.94
CA ALA A 8 -8.36 4.17 -4.05
C ALA A 8 -6.91 3.65 -3.99
N LEU A 9 -6.62 2.77 -3.01
CA LEU A 9 -5.31 2.13 -2.87
C LEU A 9 -4.93 1.31 -4.10
N THR A 10 -5.88 0.55 -4.66
CA THR A 10 -5.70 -0.20 -5.91
C THR A 10 -5.31 0.73 -7.07
N GLY A 11 -5.99 1.87 -7.21
CA GLY A 11 -5.67 2.88 -8.22
C GLY A 11 -4.26 3.46 -8.04
N THR A 12 -3.87 3.80 -6.82
CA THR A 12 -2.50 4.26 -6.52
C THR A 12 -1.46 3.21 -6.90
N LEU A 13 -1.70 1.94 -6.58
CA LEU A 13 -0.77 0.86 -6.94
C LEU A 13 -0.61 0.69 -8.44
N GLN A 14 -1.68 0.86 -9.22
CA GLN A 14 -1.60 0.85 -10.68
C GLN A 14 -0.75 1.99 -11.23
N GLN A 15 -0.85 3.19 -10.65
CA GLN A 15 0.00 4.34 -10.99
C GLN A 15 1.47 4.07 -10.65
N LEU A 16 1.74 3.26 -9.62
CA LEU A 16 3.09 2.79 -9.25
C LEU A 16 3.55 1.56 -10.08
N GLY A 17 2.88 1.28 -11.19
CA GLY A 17 3.24 0.20 -12.12
C GLY A 17 2.82 -1.21 -11.71
N VAL A 18 1.99 -1.36 -10.67
CA VAL A 18 1.42 -2.67 -10.32
C VAL A 18 0.34 -3.04 -11.35
N PRO A 19 0.41 -4.21 -12.00
CA PRO A 19 -0.62 -4.63 -12.95
C PRO A 19 -2.01 -4.64 -12.33
N ALA A 20 -3.03 -4.20 -13.07
CA ALA A 20 -4.41 -4.10 -12.58
C ALA A 20 -4.96 -5.41 -12.00
N ALA A 21 -4.59 -6.56 -12.57
CA ALA A 21 -4.97 -7.88 -12.08
C ALA A 21 -4.36 -8.24 -10.70
N LYS A 22 -3.23 -7.61 -10.34
CA LYS A 22 -2.50 -7.86 -9.07
C LYS A 22 -2.75 -6.78 -8.03
N ALA A 23 -3.13 -5.58 -8.46
CA ALA A 23 -3.31 -4.42 -7.58
C ALA A 23 -4.31 -4.64 -6.42
N PRO A 24 -5.48 -5.29 -6.61
CA PRO A 24 -6.41 -5.54 -5.50
C PRO A 24 -5.84 -6.47 -4.42
N ALA A 25 -5.15 -7.54 -4.85
CA ALA A 25 -4.51 -8.47 -3.92
C ALA A 25 -3.35 -7.80 -3.16
N MET A 26 -2.59 -6.96 -3.86
CA MET A 26 -1.51 -6.16 -3.26
C MET A 26 -2.05 -5.13 -2.25
N ALA A 27 -3.17 -4.46 -2.56
CA ALA A 27 -3.84 -3.53 -1.65
C ALA A 27 -4.22 -4.21 -0.33
N ALA A 28 -4.81 -5.42 -0.38
CA ALA A 28 -5.15 -6.19 0.82
C ALA A 28 -3.91 -6.61 1.63
N GLN A 29 -2.79 -6.94 0.96
CA GLN A 29 -1.54 -7.25 1.64
C GLN A 29 -0.93 -6.03 2.35
N LEU A 30 -0.99 -4.86 1.72
CA LEU A 30 -0.52 -3.61 2.31
C LEU A 30 -1.34 -3.21 3.53
N ASP A 31 -2.67 -3.28 3.44
CA ASP A 31 -3.57 -3.01 4.58
C ASP A 31 -3.25 -3.91 5.78
N LYS A 32 -3.12 -5.22 5.55
CA LYS A 32 -2.73 -6.17 6.59
C LYS A 32 -1.37 -5.82 7.21
N ARG A 33 -0.38 -5.45 6.39
CA ARG A 33 0.97 -5.11 6.86
C ARG A 33 0.99 -3.77 7.60
N ALA A 34 0.21 -2.79 7.17
CA ALA A 34 0.03 -1.52 7.87
C ALA A 34 -0.57 -1.73 9.26
N HIS A 35 -1.60 -2.58 9.37
CA HIS A 35 -2.15 -2.97 10.67
C HIS A 35 -1.14 -3.70 11.57
N GLN A 36 -0.29 -4.56 10.99
CA GLN A 36 0.76 -5.24 11.74
C GLN A 36 1.81 -4.26 12.27
N LEU A 37 2.32 -3.38 11.40
CA LEU A 37 3.29 -2.35 11.77
C LEU A 37 2.73 -1.39 12.83
N ALA A 38 1.46 -1.00 12.71
CA ALA A 38 0.82 -0.16 13.71
C ALA A 38 0.79 -0.81 15.10
N LYS A 39 0.58 -2.14 15.15
CA LYS A 39 0.60 -2.91 16.40
C LYS A 39 2.01 -3.14 16.96
N GLN A 40 3.01 -3.30 16.08
CA GLN A 40 4.38 -3.67 16.49
C GLN A 40 5.23 -2.45 16.84
N ASP A 41 5.17 -1.40 16.04
CA ASP A 41 6.05 -0.24 16.14
C ASP A 41 5.39 0.96 16.86
N GLY A 42 4.14 0.79 17.34
CA GLY A 42 3.37 1.87 17.96
C GLY A 42 2.98 3.01 17.01
N ARG A 43 3.14 2.82 15.70
CA ARG A 43 2.77 3.78 14.65
C ARG A 43 1.27 3.79 14.45
N THR A 44 0.72 4.86 13.88
CA THR A 44 -0.67 4.82 13.41
C THR A 44 -0.78 3.95 12.15
N TYR A 45 -1.96 3.40 11.90
CA TYR A 45 -2.24 2.68 10.65
C TYR A 45 -1.94 3.54 9.41
N GLN A 46 -2.30 4.82 9.44
CA GLN A 46 -2.06 5.75 8.33
C GLN A 46 -0.56 5.95 8.07
N ASP A 47 0.24 6.17 9.13
CA ASP A 47 1.69 6.33 8.99
C ASP A 47 2.35 5.06 8.44
N ALA A 48 1.92 3.89 8.92
CA ALA A 48 2.42 2.62 8.45
C ALA A 48 2.06 2.38 6.97
N LEU A 49 0.83 2.68 6.56
CA LEU A 49 0.40 2.54 5.17
C LEU A 49 1.14 3.51 4.25
N LEU A 50 1.27 4.77 4.65
CA LEU A 50 2.01 5.79 3.90
C LEU A 50 3.47 5.38 3.71
N HIS A 51 4.10 4.86 4.76
CA HIS A 51 5.46 4.35 4.69
C HIS A 51 5.60 3.22 3.66
N LEU A 52 4.68 2.25 3.66
CA LEU A 52 4.71 1.15 2.68
C LEU A 52 4.52 1.67 1.25
N LEU A 53 3.63 2.63 1.04
CA LEU A 53 3.42 3.24 -0.27
C LEU A 53 4.65 4.01 -0.77
N GLN A 54 5.34 4.72 0.13
CA GLN A 54 6.61 5.38 -0.20
C GLN A 54 7.68 4.37 -0.62
N LEU A 55 7.81 3.25 0.10
CA LEU A 55 8.75 2.19 -0.28
C LEU A 55 8.45 1.62 -1.66
N MET A 56 7.17 1.41 -1.99
CA MET A 56 6.77 0.95 -3.32
C MET A 56 7.09 1.97 -4.41
N LYS A 57 6.85 3.26 -4.13
CA LYS A 57 7.18 4.34 -5.05
C LYS A 57 8.69 4.43 -5.30
N THR A 58 9.51 4.47 -4.24
CA THR A 58 10.97 4.50 -4.37
C THR A 58 11.47 3.31 -5.18
N ALA A 59 10.99 2.10 -4.88
CA ALA A 59 11.36 0.91 -5.65
C ALA A 59 10.87 0.97 -7.11
N HIS A 60 9.81 1.69 -7.42
CA HIS A 60 9.36 1.92 -8.80
C HIS A 60 10.28 2.91 -9.51
N ASP A 61 10.56 4.05 -8.87
CA ASP A 61 11.40 5.13 -9.41
C ASP A 61 12.84 4.64 -9.67
N GLU A 62 13.39 3.77 -8.81
CA GLU A 62 14.72 3.14 -9.01
C GLU A 62 14.78 2.13 -10.16
N ARG A 63 13.63 1.66 -10.66
CA ARG A 63 13.52 0.69 -11.76
C ARG A 63 13.27 1.35 -13.12
N GLN A 64 13.01 2.66 -13.15
CA GLN A 64 12.89 3.46 -14.37
C GLN A 64 14.24 4.00 -14.82
#